data_AF-A0A0W0YCK1-F1
#
_entry.id   AF-A0A0W0YCK1-F1
#
_cell.length_a   1.000
_cell.length_b   1.000
_cell.length_c   1.000
_cell.angle_alpha   90.00
_cell.angle_beta   90.00
_cell.angle_gamma   90.00
#
_symmetry.space_group_name_H-M   'P 1'
#
loop_
_entity.id
_entity.type
_entity.pdbx_description
1 polymer ?
#
loop_
_entity_poly.entity_id
_entity_poly.type
_entity_poly.pdbx_seq_one_letter_code
_entity_poly.pdbx_strand_id
1 'polypeptide(L)'
;MAIFKALLQEPDHEWAFIDGSIIKAHQHSSGAASEENEAIGKSRGGNTTKIHMAVDAFGLPIDFEITGGEVHDSKVASEFIEKLPTAGHTIADKGYDSEEVRDTIHKKLSTPVIPRKSNSKIGNAGMDWCLYK
;
A
#
# COMPACT_ATOMS: atom_id res chain seq x y z
N MET A 1 8.35 -4.10 -12.75
CA MET A 1 8.49 -2.63 -12.87
C MET A 1 9.96 -2.23 -12.77
N ALA A 2 10.68 -2.19 -13.89
CA ALA A 2 12.14 -1.95 -13.88
C ALA A 2 12.53 -0.47 -13.70
N ILE A 3 11.66 0.47 -14.09
CA ILE A 3 11.99 1.90 -14.11
C ILE A 3 12.14 2.50 -12.71
N PHE A 4 11.19 2.23 -11.79
CA PHE A 4 11.28 2.72 -10.40
C PHE A 4 12.52 2.17 -9.70
N LYS A 5 12.75 0.86 -9.83
CA LYS A 5 13.94 0.20 -9.28
C LYS A 5 15.25 0.76 -9.85
N ALA A 6 15.25 1.17 -11.12
CA ALA A 6 16.43 1.78 -11.75
C ALA A 6 16.68 3.24 -11.31
N LEU A 7 15.61 3.96 -10.93
CA LEU A 7 15.68 5.34 -10.47
C LEU A 7 15.89 5.46 -8.95
N LEU A 8 15.72 4.37 -8.21
CA LEU A 8 15.96 4.28 -6.78
C LEU A 8 17.47 4.37 -6.48
N GLN A 9 17.96 5.58 -6.24
CA GLN A 9 19.36 5.82 -5.85
C GLN A 9 19.39 6.26 -4.39
N GLU A 10 20.10 5.49 -3.55
CA GLU A 10 20.29 5.78 -2.12
C GLU A 10 18.99 6.16 -1.39
N PRO A 11 17.93 5.33 -1.49
CA PRO A 11 16.65 5.60 -0.82
C PRO A 11 16.82 5.74 0.70
N ASP A 12 16.11 6.70 1.28
CA ASP A 12 16.11 6.87 2.73
C ASP A 12 15.17 5.84 3.37
N HIS A 13 15.78 4.88 4.07
CA HIS A 13 15.07 3.78 4.73
C HIS A 13 14.66 4.09 6.17
N GLU A 14 14.70 5.33 6.62
CA GLU A 14 14.16 5.69 7.93
C GLU A 14 12.65 5.38 7.98
N TRP A 15 11.92 5.83 6.95
CA TRP A 15 10.47 5.70 6.81
C TRP A 15 10.07 5.18 5.44
N ALA A 16 9.07 4.30 5.42
CA ALA A 16 8.35 3.92 4.21
C ALA A 16 6.87 4.30 4.37
N PHE A 17 6.37 5.14 3.48
CA PHE A 17 4.96 5.53 3.45
C PHE A 17 4.22 4.74 2.38
N ILE A 18 3.06 4.19 2.73
CA ILE A 18 2.22 3.42 1.83
C ILE A 18 0.82 4.02 1.80
N ASP A 19 0.33 4.31 0.60
CA ASP A 19 -1.04 4.76 0.41
C ASP A 19 -1.68 4.17 -0.85
N GLY A 20 -3.00 4.08 -0.85
CA GLY A 20 -3.82 3.57 -1.95
C GLY A 20 -4.66 4.67 -2.58
N SER A 21 -4.49 4.92 -3.88
CA SER A 21 -5.30 5.87 -4.64
C SER A 21 -6.25 5.14 -5.60
N ILE A 22 -7.54 5.45 -5.53
CA ILE A 22 -8.56 4.91 -6.45
C ILE A 22 -8.68 5.84 -7.66
N ILE A 23 -8.60 5.26 -8.86
CA ILE A 23 -8.73 5.97 -10.14
C ILE A 23 -9.91 5.39 -10.91
N LYS A 24 -10.76 6.26 -11.45
CA LYS A 24 -11.83 5.83 -12.37
C LYS A 24 -11.21 5.33 -13.66
N ALA A 25 -11.62 4.14 -14.06
CA ALA A 25 -11.27 3.61 -15.36
C ALA A 25 -12.04 4.40 -16.43
N HIS A 26 -11.37 4.73 -17.52
CA HIS A 26 -12.01 5.39 -18.66
C HIS A 26 -13.15 4.51 -19.22
N GLN A 27 -14.21 5.09 -19.77
CA GLN A 27 -15.36 4.31 -20.28
C GLN A 27 -14.99 3.27 -21.36
N HIS A 28 -13.86 3.46 -22.05
CA HIS A 28 -13.30 2.55 -23.05
C HIS A 28 -11.99 1.88 -22.57
N SER A 29 -11.77 1.77 -21.25
CA SER A 29 -10.55 1.16 -20.69
C SER A 29 -10.53 -0.37 -20.82
N SER A 30 -11.69 -1.00 -20.99
CA SER A 30 -11.78 -2.41 -21.35
C SER A 30 -11.51 -2.53 -22.86
N GLY A 31 -10.29 -2.87 -23.22
CA GLY A 31 -9.85 -3.08 -24.60
C GLY A 31 -10.31 -4.43 -25.17
N ALA A 32 -9.41 -5.12 -25.86
CA ALA A 32 -9.66 -6.45 -26.40
C ALA A 32 -10.03 -7.44 -25.28
N ALA A 33 -10.91 -8.41 -25.59
CA ALA A 33 -11.25 -9.45 -24.65
C ALA A 33 -10.02 -10.30 -24.32
N SER A 34 -9.59 -10.27 -23.06
CA SER A 34 -8.55 -11.11 -22.50
C SER A 34 -9.11 -11.84 -21.28
N GLU A 35 -8.48 -12.95 -20.90
CA GLU A 35 -8.69 -13.58 -19.58
C GLU A 35 -7.75 -12.98 -18.52
N GLU A 36 -6.91 -12.01 -18.92
CA GLU A 36 -5.94 -11.37 -18.03
C GLU A 36 -6.63 -10.38 -17.09
N ASN A 37 -6.05 -10.22 -15.91
CA ASN A 37 -6.55 -9.23 -14.95
C ASN A 37 -6.02 -7.84 -15.31
N GLU A 38 -6.87 -7.04 -15.96
CA GLU A 38 -6.58 -5.64 -16.34
C GLU A 38 -6.56 -4.66 -15.13
N ALA A 39 -6.67 -5.17 -13.91
CA ALA A 39 -6.72 -4.41 -12.66
C ALA A 39 -7.84 -3.35 -12.65
N ILE A 40 -8.95 -3.65 -13.31
CA ILE A 40 -10.18 -2.86 -13.30
C ILE A 40 -11.26 -3.71 -12.64
N GLY A 41 -11.94 -3.16 -11.65
CA GLY A 41 -13.13 -3.80 -11.11
C GLY A 41 -14.15 -2.82 -10.56
N LYS A 42 -15.28 -3.39 -10.11
CA LYS A 42 -16.51 -2.65 -9.83
C LYS A 42 -16.52 -2.16 -8.39
N SER A 43 -16.34 -0.85 -8.21
CA SER A 43 -16.52 -0.17 -6.92
C SER A 43 -17.78 0.69 -6.90
N ARG A 44 -18.01 1.40 -5.79
CA ARG A 44 -19.10 2.40 -5.69
C ARG A 44 -18.96 3.54 -6.71
N GLY A 45 -17.76 3.79 -7.22
CA GLY A 45 -17.46 4.81 -8.22
C GLY A 45 -17.67 4.35 -9.67
N GLY A 46 -18.13 3.12 -9.89
CA GLY A 46 -18.17 2.47 -11.21
C GLY A 46 -16.95 1.58 -11.41
N ASN A 47 -16.48 1.48 -12.67
CA ASN A 47 -15.26 0.76 -12.99
C ASN A 47 -14.05 1.58 -12.53
N THR A 48 -13.21 0.97 -11.69
CA THR A 48 -12.09 1.65 -11.03
C THR A 48 -10.90 0.72 -10.93
N THR A 49 -9.71 1.32 -10.93
CA THR A 49 -8.45 0.70 -10.53
C THR A 49 -7.97 1.33 -9.23
N LYS A 50 -7.03 0.70 -8.54
CA LYS A 50 -6.36 1.25 -7.38
C LYS A 50 -4.85 1.07 -7.52
N ILE A 51 -4.10 2.15 -7.31
CA ILE A 51 -2.64 2.16 -7.24
C ILE A 51 -2.25 2.20 -5.76
N HIS A 52 -1.58 1.14 -5.31
CA HIS A 52 -0.92 1.06 -4.01
C HIS A 52 0.53 1.49 -4.20
N MET A 53 0.95 2.62 -3.63
CA MET A 53 2.29 3.17 -3.85
C MET A 53 3.07 3.21 -2.54
N ALA A 54 4.33 2.80 -2.60
CA ALA A 54 5.28 2.97 -1.51
C ALA A 54 6.30 4.04 -1.88
N VAL A 55 6.59 4.95 -0.93
CA VAL A 55 7.62 5.98 -1.07
C VAL A 55 8.56 5.97 0.14
N ASP A 56 9.76 6.48 -0.05
CA ASP A 56 10.77 6.63 1.01
C ASP A 56 10.53 7.89 1.86
N ALA A 57 11.44 8.18 2.80
CA ALA A 57 11.30 9.33 3.71
C ALA A 57 11.30 10.70 3.00
N PHE A 58 11.81 10.79 1.77
CA PHE A 58 11.77 11.99 0.94
C PHE A 58 10.58 12.04 -0.02
N GLY A 59 9.71 11.03 0.01
CA GLY A 59 8.60 10.90 -0.92
C GLY A 59 9.01 10.39 -2.30
N LEU A 60 10.21 9.81 -2.44
CA LEU A 60 10.65 9.21 -3.69
C LEU A 60 10.00 7.83 -3.87
N PRO A 61 9.44 7.52 -5.05
CA PRO A 61 8.76 6.24 -5.26
C PRO A 61 9.70 5.03 -5.19
N ILE A 62 9.29 4.03 -4.41
CA ILE A 62 10.02 2.78 -4.23
C ILE A 62 9.48 1.70 -5.18
N ASP A 63 8.20 1.37 -5.03
CA ASP A 63 7.50 0.39 -5.85
C ASP A 63 5.99 0.67 -5.77
N PHE A 64 5.20 0.00 -6.62
CA PHE A 64 3.76 0.09 -6.57
C PHE A 64 3.09 -1.21 -7.04
N GLU A 65 1.86 -1.42 -6.61
CA GLU A 65 0.97 -2.47 -7.10
C GLU A 65 -0.33 -1.88 -7.62
N ILE A 66 -0.91 -2.52 -8.64
CA ILE A 66 -2.19 -2.11 -9.21
C ILE A 66 -3.19 -3.25 -9.03
N THR A 67 -4.38 -2.92 -8.53
CA THR A 67 -5.49 -3.85 -8.39
C THR A 67 -6.79 -3.25 -8.93
N GLY A 68 -7.83 -4.07 -9.03
CA GLY A 68 -9.20 -3.56 -9.16
C GLY A 68 -9.54 -2.64 -7.98
N GLY A 69 -10.32 -1.59 -8.22
CA GLY A 69 -10.64 -0.58 -7.20
C GLY A 69 -11.54 -1.08 -6.06
N GLU A 70 -12.17 -2.24 -6.23
CA GLU A 70 -12.92 -2.98 -5.21
C GLU A 70 -12.04 -3.73 -4.20
N VAL A 71 -10.77 -3.93 -4.52
CA VAL A 71 -9.84 -4.66 -3.66
C VAL A 71 -9.51 -3.80 -2.44
N HIS A 72 -9.67 -4.40 -1.26
CA HIS A 72 -9.39 -3.74 0.01
C HIS A 72 -7.87 -3.68 0.27
N ASP A 73 -7.37 -2.57 0.81
CA ASP A 73 -5.93 -2.31 0.97
C ASP A 73 -5.22 -3.38 1.79
N SER A 74 -5.79 -3.77 2.93
CA SER A 74 -5.27 -4.88 3.75
C SER A 74 -5.14 -6.24 3.05
N LYS A 75 -5.73 -6.46 1.86
CA LYS A 75 -5.58 -7.72 1.10
C LYS A 75 -4.30 -7.75 0.26
N VAL A 76 -3.79 -6.57 -0.09
CA VAL A 76 -2.60 -6.38 -0.94
C VAL A 76 -1.39 -6.09 -0.07
N ALA A 77 -1.62 -5.40 1.05
CA ALA A 77 -0.65 -4.92 2.01
C ALA A 77 0.51 -5.88 2.35
N SER A 78 0.22 -7.11 2.81
CA SER A 78 1.25 -8.04 3.26
C SER A 78 2.22 -8.40 2.13
N GLU A 79 1.69 -8.81 0.98
CA GLU A 79 2.50 -9.20 -0.19
C GLU A 79 3.28 -8.00 -0.74
N PHE A 80 2.65 -6.82 -0.78
CA PHE A 80 3.29 -5.61 -1.25
C PHE A 80 4.46 -5.21 -0.33
N ILE A 81 4.25 -5.22 0.99
CA ILE A 81 5.28 -4.88 1.99
C ILE A 81 6.46 -5.86 1.91
N GLU A 82 6.24 -7.14 1.65
CA GLU A 82 7.34 -8.11 1.48
C GLU A 82 8.27 -7.75 0.31
N LYS A 83 7.76 -7.13 -0.74
CA LYS A 83 8.54 -6.72 -1.92
C LYS A 83 9.36 -5.46 -1.72
N LEU A 84 9.00 -4.63 -0.74
CA LEU A 84 9.70 -3.38 -0.44
C LEU A 84 11.09 -3.64 0.19
N PRO A 85 12.02 -2.68 0.17
CA PRO A 85 13.17 -2.69 1.07
C PRO A 85 12.73 -2.66 2.55
N THR A 86 13.61 -3.05 3.46
CA THR A 86 13.38 -2.85 4.90
C THR A 86 13.54 -1.37 5.23
N ALA A 87 12.59 -0.82 5.98
CA ALA A 87 12.65 0.52 6.55
C ALA A 87 12.55 0.43 8.08
N GLY A 88 12.97 1.46 8.81
CA GLY A 88 12.82 1.52 10.26
C GLY A 88 11.35 1.57 10.70
N HIS A 89 10.53 2.33 9.96
CA HIS A 89 9.09 2.45 10.19
C HIS A 89 8.32 2.25 8.89
N THR A 90 7.16 1.61 8.99
CA THR A 90 6.22 1.48 7.88
C THR A 90 4.92 2.18 8.26
N ILE A 91 4.64 3.28 7.57
CA ILE A 91 3.52 4.17 7.81
C ILE A 91 2.47 3.89 6.74
N ALA A 92 1.23 3.63 7.15
CA ALA A 92 0.13 3.44 6.23
C ALA A 92 -1.20 3.83 6.85
N ASP A 93 -2.20 4.04 6.00
CA ASP A 93 -3.55 4.38 6.42
C ASP A 93 -4.23 3.22 7.19
N LYS A 94 -5.33 3.53 7.86
CA LYS A 94 -6.13 2.55 8.62
C LYS A 94 -6.70 1.41 7.75
N GLY A 95 -6.85 1.62 6.45
CA GLY A 95 -7.26 0.62 5.47
C GLY A 95 -6.28 -0.55 5.37
N TYR A 96 -4.98 -0.30 5.56
CA TYR A 96 -3.94 -1.33 5.58
C TYR A 96 -3.91 -2.17 6.88
N ASP A 97 -4.67 -1.83 7.93
CA ASP A 97 -4.60 -2.54 9.21
C ASP A 97 -5.16 -3.98 9.14
N SER A 98 -4.30 -4.94 9.51
CA SER A 98 -4.61 -6.31 9.90
C SER A 98 -3.46 -6.85 10.77
N GLU A 99 -3.69 -7.90 11.57
CA GLU A 99 -2.58 -8.52 12.32
C GLU A 99 -1.54 -9.12 11.37
N GLU A 100 -2.00 -9.69 10.25
CA GLU A 100 -1.12 -10.24 9.21
C GLU A 100 -0.14 -9.19 8.67
N VAL A 101 -0.63 -7.98 8.38
CA VAL A 101 0.19 -6.87 7.90
C VAL A 101 1.21 -6.44 8.95
N ARG A 102 0.79 -6.33 10.21
CA ARG A 102 1.69 -5.97 11.32
C ARG A 102 2.77 -7.01 11.54
N ASP A 103 2.42 -8.30 11.49
CA ASP A 103 3.36 -9.41 11.60
C ASP A 103 4.38 -9.37 10.46
N THR A 104 3.95 -9.09 9.24
CA THR A 104 4.84 -8.93 8.08
C THR A 104 5.80 -7.75 8.27
N ILE A 105 5.31 -6.60 8.74
CA ILE A 105 6.16 -5.43 9.03
C ILE A 105 7.21 -5.76 10.10
N HIS A 106 6.81 -6.44 11.18
CA HIS A 106 7.73 -6.87 12.23
C HIS A 106 8.76 -7.90 11.76
N LYS A 107 8.37 -8.87 10.93
CA LYS A 107 9.29 -9.85 10.33
C LYS A 107 10.37 -9.17 9.48
N LYS A 108 10.06 -8.02 8.90
CA LYS A 108 11.02 -7.19 8.16
C LYS A 108 11.89 -6.29 9.04
N LEU A 109 11.80 -6.42 10.37
CA LEU A 109 12.48 -5.57 11.35
C LEU A 109 12.06 -4.09 11.26
N SER A 110 10.81 -3.85 10.85
CA SER A 110 10.21 -2.52 10.80
C SER A 110 9.15 -2.35 11.90
N THR A 111 8.88 -1.10 12.27
CA THR A 111 7.81 -0.74 13.22
C THR A 111 6.56 -0.29 12.47
N PRO A 112 5.39 -0.92 12.68
CA PRO A 112 4.15 -0.53 12.03
C PRO A 112 3.55 0.73 12.67
N VAL A 113 3.45 1.80 11.89
CA VAL A 113 2.73 3.04 12.25
C VAL A 113 1.47 3.12 11.43
N ILE A 114 0.51 2.28 11.83
CA ILE A 114 -0.79 2.12 11.17
C ILE A 114 -1.86 2.23 12.25
N PRO A 115 -2.92 3.04 12.10
CA PRO A 115 -4.00 3.07 13.07
C PRO A 115 -4.77 1.75 13.06
N ARG A 116 -5.01 1.16 14.24
CA ARG A 116 -5.86 -0.02 14.39
C ARG A 116 -7.32 0.30 14.08
N LYS A 117 -8.02 -0.66 13.46
CA LYS A 117 -9.46 -0.60 13.22
C LYS A 117 -10.26 -0.50 14.53
N SER A 118 -11.41 0.17 14.49
CA SER A 118 -12.23 0.43 15.71
C SER A 118 -12.78 -0.84 16.35
N ASN A 119 -12.84 -1.94 15.59
CA ASN A 119 -13.23 -3.26 16.06
C ASN A 119 -12.03 -4.12 16.52
N SER A 120 -10.81 -3.59 16.54
CA SER A 120 -9.65 -4.30 17.07
C SER A 120 -9.77 -4.47 18.58
N LYS A 121 -9.31 -5.62 19.09
CA LYS A 121 -9.18 -5.87 20.54
C LYS A 121 -8.00 -5.11 21.16
N ILE A 122 -7.08 -4.64 20.32
CA ILE A 122 -5.90 -3.88 20.71
C ILE A 122 -6.14 -2.42 20.31
N GLY A 123 -5.90 -1.49 21.24
CA GLY A 123 -6.04 -0.06 20.99
C GLY A 123 -4.79 0.58 20.37
N ASN A 124 -4.87 1.89 20.11
CA ASN A 124 -3.78 2.70 19.52
C ASN A 124 -2.93 3.43 20.58
N ALA A 125 -2.85 2.91 21.81
CA ALA A 125 -2.17 3.60 22.91
C ALA A 125 -0.66 3.79 22.67
N GLY A 126 0.00 2.84 21.99
CA GLY A 126 1.42 2.92 21.63
C GLY A 126 1.69 3.50 20.25
N MET A 127 0.71 4.18 19.64
CA MET A 127 0.85 4.71 18.28
C MET A 127 1.60 6.04 18.28
N ASP A 128 2.59 6.15 17.40
CA ASP A 128 3.24 7.42 17.11
C ASP A 128 2.36 8.27 16.19
N TRP A 129 1.57 9.15 16.79
CA TRP A 129 0.69 10.08 16.06
C TRP A 129 1.43 11.26 15.45
N CYS A 130 2.69 11.50 15.81
CA CYS A 130 3.51 12.53 15.16
C CYS A 130 4.01 12.01 13.82
N LEU A 131 4.43 10.74 13.75
CA LEU A 131 4.91 10.13 12.51
C LEU A 131 3.78 9.77 11.53
N TYR A 132 2.57 9.52 12.04
CA TYR A 132 1.40 9.25 11.20
C TYR A 132 0.83 10.49 10.48
N LYS A 133 1.14 11.70 10.95
CA LYS A 133 0.48 12.95 10.52
C LYS A 133 0.97 13.49 9.18
#